data_AF-A0A355CM34-F1
#
_entry.id   AF-A0A355CM34-F1
#
_cell.length_a   1.000
_cell.length_b   1.000
_cell.length_c   1.000
_cell.angle_alpha   90.00
_cell.angle_beta   90.00
_cell.angle_gamma   90.00
#
_symmetry.space_group_name_H-M   'P 1'
#
loop_
_entity.id
_entity.type
_entity.pdbx_description
1 polymer ?
#
loop_
_entity_poly.entity_id
_entity_poly.type
_entity_poly.pdbx_seq_one_letter_code
_entity_poly.pdbx_strand_id
1 'polypeptide(L)' 'MALVPMRLLLDHAAENGYGLPAYNVNNMEQIQAIMRAADETNSPVILQASRGAR' A
#
# COMPACT_ATOMS: atom_id res chain seq x y z
N MET A 1 -10.91 -9.45 -4.54
CA MET A 1 -9.65 -9.85 -3.88
C MET A 1 -9.73 -9.44 -2.41
N ALA A 2 -9.11 -10.18 -1.50
CA ALA A 2 -9.06 -9.82 -0.08
C ALA A 2 -7.82 -8.96 0.24
N LEU A 3 -7.88 -8.18 1.32
CA LEU A 3 -6.69 -7.57 1.90
C LEU A 3 -5.77 -8.66 2.45
N VAL A 4 -4.46 -8.43 2.37
CA VAL A 4 -3.44 -9.37 2.87
C VAL A 4 -2.78 -8.83 4.15
N PRO A 5 -2.27 -9.71 5.03
CA PRO A 5 -1.51 -9.27 6.19
C PRO A 5 -0.24 -8.53 5.78
N MET A 6 0.04 -7.39 6.44
CA MET A 6 1.25 -6.60 6.17
C MET A 6 2.54 -7.39 6.36
N ARG A 7 2.58 -8.31 7.33
CA ARG A 7 3.75 -9.18 7.58
C ARG A 7 4.17 -9.96 6.33
N LEU A 8 3.21 -10.48 5.56
CA LEU A 8 3.49 -11.21 4.32
C LEU A 8 4.24 -10.33 3.31
N LEU A 9 3.83 -9.07 3.18
CA LEU A 9 4.46 -8.12 2.27
C LEU A 9 5.88 -7.74 2.74
N LEU A 10 6.05 -7.47 4.04
CA LEU A 10 7.34 -7.08 4.60
C LEU A 10 8.36 -8.23 4.58
N ASP A 11 7.94 -9.46 4.89
CA ASP A 11 8.79 -10.65 4.81
C ASP A 11 9.30 -10.84 3.38
N HIS A 12 8.41 -10.76 2.39
CA HIS A 12 8.79 -10.82 0.97
C HIS A 12 9.73 -9.67 0.56
N ALA A 13 9.48 -8.44 1.01
CA ALA A 13 10.31 -7.28 0.68
C ALA A 13 11.74 -7.43 1.25
N ALA A 14 11.87 -7.96 2.48
CA ALA A 14 13.15 -8.25 3.11
C ALA A 14 13.92 -9.35 2.36
N GLU A 15 13.25 -10.44 1.95
CA GLU A 15 13.85 -11.54 1.19
C GLU A 15 14.34 -11.11 -0.20
N ASN A 16 13.66 -10.15 -0.82
CA ASN A 16 13.93 -9.71 -2.20
C ASN A 16 14.67 -8.35 -2.28
N GLY A 17 15.06 -7.78 -1.14
CA GLY A 17 15.90 -6.58 -1.09
C GLY A 17 15.25 -5.30 -1.62
N TYR A 18 13.95 -5.11 -1.42
CA TYR A 18 13.24 -3.90 -1.83
C TYR A 18 12.43 -3.25 -0.71
N GLY A 19 12.03 -1.99 -0.92
CA GLY A 19 11.20 -1.23 0.02
C GLY A 19 9.75 -1.13 -0.44
N LEU A 20 8.84 -1.03 0.53
CA LEU A 20 7.41 -0.86 0.29
C LEU A 20 6.96 0.53 0.73
N PRO A 21 6.30 1.32 -0.14
CA PRO A 21 5.72 2.58 0.29
C PRO A 21 4.44 2.34 1.10
N ALA A 22 4.29 3.10 2.19
CA ALA A 22 3.07 3.16 2.98
C ALA A 22 2.44 4.56 2.84
N TYR A 23 1.33 4.65 2.11
CA TYR A 23 0.69 5.91 1.79
C TYR A 23 -0.47 6.20 2.73
N ASN A 24 -0.48 7.42 3.30
CA ASN A 24 -1.62 7.89 4.05
C ASN A 24 -2.78 8.24 3.12
N VAL A 25 -3.99 7.85 3.50
CA VAL A 25 -5.22 8.19 2.76
C VAL A 25 -6.22 8.92 3.64
N ASN A 26 -6.89 9.91 3.05
CA ASN A 26 -7.91 10.75 3.67
C ASN A 26 -9.09 11.03 2.72
N ASN A 27 -9.12 10.50 1.50
CA ASN A 27 -10.29 10.59 0.62
C ASN A 27 -10.22 9.54 -0.49
N MET A 28 -11.26 9.51 -1.33
CA MET A 28 -11.40 8.55 -2.42
C MET A 28 -10.35 8.80 -3.52
N GLU A 29 -10.10 10.04 -3.86
CA GLU A 29 -9.19 10.43 -4.94
C GLU A 29 -7.75 9.98 -4.62
N GLN A 30 -7.33 10.07 -3.36
CA GLN A 30 -6.03 9.56 -2.90
C GLN A 30 -5.94 8.05 -3.05
N ILE A 31 -6.97 7.32 -2.61
CA ILE A 31 -7.02 5.85 -2.77
C ILE A 31 -6.92 5.49 -4.26
N GLN A 32 -7.72 6.13 -5.11
CA GLN A 32 -7.71 5.86 -6.55
C GLN A 32 -6.35 6.15 -7.19
N ALA A 33 -5.71 7.26 -6.84
CA ALA A 33 -4.38 7.62 -7.35
C ALA A 33 -3.33 6.58 -6.95
N ILE A 34 -3.31 6.17 -5.68
CA ILE A 34 -2.35 5.18 -5.17
C ILE A 34 -2.59 3.81 -5.82
N MET A 35 -3.85 3.38 -5.94
CA MET A 35 -4.18 2.09 -6.53
C MET A 35 -3.87 2.04 -8.03
N ARG A 36 -4.08 3.13 -8.78
CA ARG A 36 -3.67 3.21 -10.19
C ARG A 36 -2.16 3.11 -10.35
N ALA A 37 -1.40 3.84 -9.53
CA ALA A 37 0.06 3.77 -9.56
C ALA A 37 0.58 2.37 -9.20
N ALA A 38 -0.02 1.72 -8.21
CA ALA A 38 0.33 0.35 -7.82
C ALA A 38 0.02 -0.67 -8.95
N ASP A 39 -1.11 -0.51 -9.64
CA ASP A 39 -1.50 -1.33 -10.78
C ASP A 39 -0.55 -1.13 -11.98
N GLU A 40 -0.29 0.13 -12.36
CA GLU A 40 0.61 0.50 -13.46
C GLU A 40 2.05 0.00 -13.26
N THR A 41 2.51 -0.08 -12.01
CA THR A 41 3.85 -0.54 -11.65
C THR A 41 3.91 -2.00 -11.21
N ASN A 42 2.78 -2.71 -11.23
CA ASN A 42 2.62 -4.07 -10.70
C ASN A 42 3.28 -4.24 -9.31
N SER A 43 3.08 -3.25 -8.44
CA SER A 43 3.72 -3.17 -7.13
C SER A 43 2.72 -3.35 -6.00
N PRO A 44 3.05 -4.11 -4.94
CA PRO A 44 2.26 -4.13 -3.72
C PRO A 44 2.27 -2.77 -3.02
N VAL A 45 1.18 -2.43 -2.31
CA VAL A 45 1.04 -1.14 -1.63
C VAL A 45 0.44 -1.29 -0.24
N ILE A 46 0.88 -0.44 0.70
CA ILE A 46 0.28 -0.31 2.03
C ILE A 46 -0.52 1.00 2.05
N LEU A 47 -1.84 0.90 2.23
CA LEU A 47 -2.70 2.04 2.53
C LEU A 47 -2.85 2.16 4.05
N GLN A 48 -2.53 3.32 4.60
CA GLN A 48 -2.61 3.59 6.03
C GLN A 48 -3.51 4.78 6.35
N ALA A 49 -4.25 4.68 7.44
CA ALA A 49 -5.10 5.75 7.94
C ALA A 49 -4.60 6.17 9.32
N SER A 50 -4.42 7.48 9.51
CA SER A 50 -4.12 8.02 10.84
C SER A 50 -5.41 8.13 11.66
N ARG A 51 -5.31 8.40 12.97
CA ARG A 51 -6.50 8.67 13.81
C ARG A 51 -7.36 9.84 13.30
N GLY A 52 -6.76 10.78 12.58
CA GLY A 52 -7.45 11.95 12.05
C GLY A 52 -7.92 11.79 10.61
N ALA A 53 -7.69 10.63 9.98
CA ALA A 53 -8.14 10.37 8.62
C ALA A 53 -9.68 10.30 8.58
N ARG A 54 -10.26 10.96 7.59
CA ARG A 54 -11.71 11.12 7.40
C ARG A 54 -11.99 11.41 5.95
#